data_AF-A0A1A8ARG8-F1
#
_entry.id   AF-A0A1A8ARG8-F1
#
_cell.length_a   1.000
_cell.length_b   1.000
_cell.length_c   1.000
_cell.angle_alpha   90.00
_cell.angle_beta   90.00
_cell.angle_gamma   90.00
#
_symmetry.space_group_name_H-M   'P 1'
#
loop_
_entity.id
_entity.type
_entity.pdbx_description
1 polymer ?
#
loop_
_entity_poly.entity_id
_entity_poly.type
_entity_poly.pdbx_seq_one_letter_code
_entity_poly.pdbx_strand_id
1 'polypeptide(L)' 'PKEKFWLPDIVINEFMEENKAPSVPYVYLYNDGAVHDAMPVRVVSSCNLNIYTFPFDVQNCSLTFNSYI' A
#
# COMPACT_ATOMS: atom_id res chain seq x y z
N PRO A 1 -3.23 3.32 20.88
CA PRO A 1 -2.83 4.29 19.85
C PRO A 1 -1.72 3.70 18.99
N LYS A 2 -1.83 3.82 17.67
CA LYS A 2 -0.90 3.22 16.70
C LYS A 2 0.57 3.61 16.96
N GLU A 3 0.81 4.88 17.29
CA GLU A 3 2.14 5.46 17.58
C GLU A 3 2.87 4.86 18.79
N LYS A 4 2.19 4.09 19.65
CA LYS A 4 2.81 3.45 20.83
C LYS A 4 3.38 2.05 20.54
N PHE A 5 3.16 1.53 19.33
CA PHE A 5 3.63 0.22 18.91
C PHE A 5 4.72 0.37 17.85
N TRP A 6 5.57 -0.65 17.72
CA TRP A 6 6.45 -0.76 16.56
C TRP A 6 5.61 -0.94 15.29
N LEU A 7 5.96 -0.22 14.22
CA LEU A 7 5.29 -0.27 12.93
C LEU A 7 6.30 -0.65 11.85
N PRO A 8 5.95 -1.56 10.94
CA PRO A 8 6.81 -1.88 9.81
C PRO A 8 6.78 -0.75 8.77
N ASP A 9 7.91 -0.55 8.10
CA ASP A 9 8.14 0.44 7.04
C ASP A 9 7.83 -0.13 5.65
N ILE A 10 6.60 -0.63 5.49
CA ILE A 10 6.14 -1.21 4.22
C ILE A 10 5.86 -0.09 3.21
N VAL A 11 6.51 -0.17 2.05
CA VAL A 11 6.34 0.73 0.91
C VAL A 11 5.96 -0.05 -0.35
N ILE A 12 5.39 0.67 -1.33
CA ILE A 12 5.14 0.16 -2.68
C ILE A 12 6.24 0.74 -3.59
N ASN A 13 7.02 -0.11 -4.24
CA ASN A 13 8.16 0.33 -5.05
C ASN A 13 7.76 1.26 -6.20
N GLU A 14 6.60 1.00 -6.80
CA GLU A 14 6.09 1.73 -7.95
C GLU A 14 5.39 3.04 -7.57
N PHE A 15 5.34 3.42 -6.29
CA PHE A 15 4.56 4.56 -5.77
C PHE A 15 5.16 5.92 -6.16
N MET A 16 4.33 6.80 -6.72
CA MET A 16 4.75 8.08 -7.31
C MET A 16 4.25 9.33 -6.56
N GLU A 17 3.15 9.22 -5.81
CA GLU A 17 2.62 10.31 -4.97
C GLU A 17 2.46 9.84 -3.53
N GLU A 18 2.41 10.76 -2.57
CA GLU A 18 2.11 10.44 -1.18
C GLU A 18 0.66 9.96 -0.97
N ASN A 19 0.44 9.16 0.08
CA ASN A 19 -0.89 8.67 0.45
C ASN A 19 -1.76 9.82 0.99
N LYS A 20 -2.83 10.15 0.27
CA LYS A 20 -3.82 11.17 0.66
C LYS A 20 -5.04 10.60 1.41
N ALA A 21 -5.03 9.31 1.76
CA ALA A 21 -6.12 8.69 2.48
C ALA A 21 -6.15 9.11 3.97
N PRO A 22 -7.31 9.08 4.65
CA PRO A 22 -7.41 9.40 6.07
C PRO A 22 -6.57 8.45 6.93
N SER A 23 -5.91 8.98 7.95
CA SER A 23 -5.14 8.16 8.89
C SER A 23 -6.05 7.46 9.90
N VAL A 24 -5.69 6.21 10.25
CA VAL A 24 -6.39 5.42 11.26
C VAL A 24 -5.54 5.44 12.56
N PRO A 25 -6.05 5.99 13.67
CA PRO A 25 -5.25 6.19 14.89
C PRO A 25 -5.13 4.96 15.81
N TYR A 26 -5.91 3.91 15.55
CA TYR A 26 -6.01 2.72 16.40
C TYR A 26 -5.70 1.43 15.64
N VAL A 27 -5.17 0.46 16.38
CA VAL A 27 -4.88 -0.91 15.91
C VAL A 27 -5.55 -1.91 16.85
N TYR A 28 -5.87 -3.10 16.36
CA TYR A 28 -6.36 -4.18 17.20
C TYR A 28 -5.19 -5.01 17.73
N LEU A 29 -5.23 -5.34 19.01
CA LEU A 29 -4.27 -6.22 19.68
C LEU A 29 -5.01 -7.43 20.25
N TYR A 30 -4.53 -8.62 19.91
CA TYR A 30 -5.05 -9.88 20.41
C TYR A 30 -4.22 -10.38 21.60
N ASN A 31 -4.80 -11.28 22.40
CA ASN A 31 -4.17 -11.80 23.62
C ASN A 31 -2.95 -12.70 23.35
N ASP A 32 -2.78 -13.16 22.11
CA ASP A 32 -1.61 -13.90 21.62
C ASP A 32 -0.48 -13.00 21.11
N GLY A 33 -0.68 -11.68 21.15
CA GLY A 33 0.28 -10.69 20.67
C GLY A 33 0.13 -10.33 19.19
N ALA A 34 -0.85 -10.90 18.47
CA ALA A 34 -1.12 -10.50 17.09
C ALA A 34 -1.64 -9.05 17.04
N VAL A 35 -1.12 -8.27 16.10
CA VAL A 35 -1.54 -6.89 15.84
C VAL A 35 -2.18 -6.80 14.46
N HIS A 36 -3.40 -6.27 14.40
CA HIS A 36 -4.07 -5.98 13.14
C HIS A 36 -4.18 -4.47 12.95
N ASP A 37 -3.44 -3.97 11.97
CA ASP A 37 -3.43 -2.57 11.54
C ASP A 37 -4.06 -2.48 10.15
N ALA A 38 -5.22 -1.82 10.07
CA ALA A 38 -5.95 -1.61 8.83
C ALA A 38 -5.88 -0.12 8.47
N MET A 39 -5.25 0.18 7.32
CA MET A 39 -5.14 1.55 6.82
C MET A 39 -5.57 1.65 5.36
N PRO A 40 -6.42 2.64 5.00
CA PRO A 40 -6.71 2.91 3.60
C PRO A 40 -5.49 3.57 2.94
N VAL A 41 -5.20 3.18 1.70
CA VAL A 41 -4.11 3.75 0.90
C VAL A 41 -4.62 4.15 -0.47
N ARG A 42 -4.41 5.41 -0.84
CA ARG A 42 -4.60 5.88 -2.22
C ARG A 42 -3.29 5.69 -2.97
N VAL A 43 -3.26 4.72 -3.88
CA VAL A 43 -2.06 4.39 -4.66
C VAL A 43 -2.05 5.13 -5.99
N VAL A 44 -1.01 5.92 -6.25
CA VAL A 44 -0.65 6.42 -7.59
C VAL A 44 0.68 5.76 -7.94
N SER A 45 0.67 4.87 -8.92
CA SER A 45 1.84 4.05 -9.26
C SER A 45 2.28 4.24 -10.70
N SER A 46 3.56 3.97 -10.96
CA SER A 46 4.10 3.85 -12.30
C SER A 46 3.87 2.43 -12.84
N CYS A 47 3.40 2.34 -14.09
CA CYS A 47 3.18 1.07 -14.76
C CYS A 47 3.44 1.25 -16.27
N ASN A 48 4.01 0.22 -16.90
CA ASN A 48 4.24 0.22 -18.34
C ASN A 48 2.98 -0.30 -19.06
N LEU A 49 2.31 0.59 -19.80
CA LEU A 49 1.05 0.29 -20.48
C LEU A 49 1.30 -0.09 -21.93
N ASN A 50 0.66 -1.15 -22.41
CA ASN A 50 0.70 -1.56 -23.82
C ASN A 50 -0.64 -1.22 -24.50
N ILE A 51 -0.60 -0.30 -25.47
CA ILE A 51 -1.79 0.20 -26.20
C ILE A 51 -1.92 -0.38 -27.62
N TYR A 52 -1.20 -1.46 -27.93
CA TYR A 52 -1.13 -2.00 -29.29
C TYR A 52 -2.48 -2.47 -29.84
N THR A 53 -3.35 -3.03 -28.99
CA THR A 53 -4.65 -3.60 -29.40
C THR A 53 -5.83 -2.70 -29.04
N PHE A 54 -5.62 -1.38 -28.96
CA PHE A 54 -6.68 -0.43 -28.66
C PHE A 54 -7.89 -0.62 -29.61
N PRO A 55 -9.15 -0.64 -29.12
CA PRO A 55 -9.61 -0.33 -27.76
C PRO A 55 -9.75 -1.55 -26.81
N PHE A 56 -9.23 -2.72 -27.21
CA PHE A 56 -9.37 -3.98 -26.47
C PHE A 56 -8.05 -4.45 -25.85
N ASP A 57 -7.19 -3.52 -25.46
CA ASP A 57 -5.95 -3.82 -24.73
C ASP A 57 -6.23 -4.29 -23.29
N VAL A 58 -5.30 -5.11 -22.78
CA VAL A 58 -5.31 -5.62 -21.42
C VAL A 58 -4.05 -5.11 -20.74
N GLN A 59 -4.21 -4.45 -19.59
CA GLN A 59 -3.11 -3.88 -18.83
C GLN A 59 -2.79 -4.73 -17.61
N ASN A 60 -1.52 -5.12 -17.47
CA ASN A 60 -1.01 -5.89 -16.34
C ASN A 60 -0.01 -5.03 -15.57
N CYS A 61 -0.46 -4.48 -14.43
CA CYS A 61 0.38 -3.70 -13.53
C CYS A 61 0.67 -4.48 -12.25
N SER A 62 1.91 -4.45 -11.78
CA SER A 62 2.32 -5.04 -10.51
C SER A 62 2.43 -3.96 -9.43
N LEU A 63 2.05 -4.32 -8.21
CA LEU A 63 2.37 -3.55 -7.01
C LEU A 63 3.29 -4.41 -6.14
N THR A 64 4.51 -3.92 -5.93
CA THR A 64 5.53 -4.65 -5.18
C THR A 64 5.65 -4.05 -3.79
N PHE A 65 5.27 -4.82 -2.77
CA PHE A 65 5.37 -4.44 -1.37
C PHE A 65 6.72 -4.86 -0.79
N ASN A 66 7.49 -3.92 -0.24
CA ASN A 66 8.77 -4.19 0.40
C ASN A 66 8.98 -3.33 1.66
N SER A 67 9.94 -3.74 2.49
CA SER A 67 10.56 -2.87 3.50
C SER A 67 11.41 -1.81 2.79
N TYR A 68 11.35 -0.56 3.23
CA TYR A 68 12.18 0.50 2.66
C TYR A 68 13.62 0.46 3.19
N ILE A 69 13.78 0.06 4.45
CA ILE A 69 15.06 -0.12 5.15
C ILE A 69 15.56 -1.56 4.98
#